data_AF-A0A2T1CZT9-F1
#
_entry.id   AF-A0A2T1CZT9-F1
#
_cell.length_a   1.000
_cell.length_b   1.000
_cell.length_c   1.000
_cell.angle_alpha   90.00
_cell.angle_beta   90.00
_cell.angle_gamma   90.00
#
_symmetry.space_group_name_H-M   'P 1'
#
loop_
_entity.id
_entity.type
_entity.pdbx_description
1 polymer ?
#
loop_
_entity_poly.entity_id
_entity_poly.type
_entity_poly.pdbx_seq_one_letter_code
_entity_poly.pdbx_strand_id
1 'polypeptide(L)'
;MTDYDLIEDIVAEIGALVFENDRFSREITTIRTEIDLLKERATSADVSLETLMNDAVKLRVALGELRSNAAQIRANAAQLRADAAQLKVDEKQQVADQAVANEGTSQSSRDAQVEASEAQDWANQQQDRADKAQQRADNFH
;
A
#
# COMPACT_ATOMS: atom_id res chain seq x y z
N MET A 1 53.02 62.27 29.07
CA MET A 1 52.30 61.34 29.94
C MET A 1 52.98 61.34 31.27
N THR A 2 52.23 61.73 32.30
CA THR A 2 52.59 61.43 33.68
C THR A 2 52.22 59.98 33.99
N ASP A 3 52.79 59.38 35.03
CA ASP A 3 52.40 58.03 35.48
C ASP A 3 50.89 57.93 35.76
N TYR A 4 50.26 59.05 36.13
CA TYR A 4 48.83 59.15 36.36
C TYR A 4 48.01 58.97 35.06
N ASP A 5 48.45 59.53 33.93
CA ASP A 5 47.77 59.37 32.62
C ASP A 5 47.79 57.90 32.17
N LEU A 6 48.93 57.22 32.36
CA LEU A 6 49.07 55.79 32.02
C LEU A 6 48.15 54.90 32.87
N ILE A 7 47.98 55.24 34.15
CA ILE A 7 47.10 54.50 35.05
C ILE A 7 45.63 54.70 34.64
N GLU A 8 45.21 55.90 34.24
CA GLU A 8 43.84 56.14 33.76
C GLU A 8 43.53 55.37 32.48
N ASP A 9 44.46 55.33 31.51
CA ASP A 9 44.31 54.54 30.28
C ASP A 9 44.15 53.04 30.57
N ILE A 10 44.99 52.50 31.47
CA ILE A 10 44.91 51.08 31.89
C ILE A 10 43.56 50.80 32.56
N VAL A 11 43.08 51.68 33.45
CA VAL A 11 41.79 51.51 34.13
C VAL A 11 40.64 51.53 33.13
N ALA A 12 40.67 52.41 32.13
CA ALA A 12 39.67 52.48 31.08
C ALA A 12 39.63 51.19 30.25
N GLU A 13 40.80 50.67 29.85
CA GLU A 13 40.90 49.43 29.07
C GLU A 13 40.45 48.21 29.88
N ILE A 14 40.82 48.12 31.17
CA ILE A 14 40.29 47.09 32.07
C ILE A 14 38.76 47.17 32.15
N GLY A 15 38.20 48.38 32.28
CA GLY A 15 36.75 48.59 32.30
C GLY A 15 36.05 48.08 31.03
N ALA A 16 36.63 48.36 29.85
CA ALA A 16 36.13 47.86 28.57
C ALA A 16 36.19 46.32 28.49
N LEU A 17 37.31 45.71 28.91
CA LEU A 17 37.48 44.26 28.93
C LEU A 17 36.49 43.57 29.88
N VAL A 18 36.22 44.16 31.05
CA VAL A 18 35.20 43.64 31.99
C VAL A 18 33.82 43.67 31.35
N PHE A 19 33.48 44.77 30.67
CA PHE A 19 32.19 44.89 29.98
C PHE A 19 32.02 43.86 28.85
N GLU A 20 33.07 43.62 28.07
CA GLU A 20 33.07 42.58 27.04
C GLU A 20 32.94 41.17 27.64
N ASN A 21 33.63 40.90 28.74
CA ASN A 21 33.51 39.62 29.45
C ASN A 21 32.07 39.36 29.95
N ASP A 22 31.43 40.37 30.54
CA ASP A 22 30.03 40.28 30.96
C ASP A 22 29.10 40.03 29.77
N ARG A 23 29.37 40.66 28.63
CA ARG A 23 28.64 40.42 27.39
C ARG A 23 28.84 38.99 26.89
N PHE A 24 30.06 38.49 26.80
CA PHE A 24 30.34 37.11 26.39
C PHE A 24 29.69 36.09 27.32
N SER A 25 29.70 36.34 28.63
CA SER A 25 29.03 35.49 29.62
C SER A 25 27.51 35.39 29.38
N ARG A 26 26.86 36.50 28.99
CA ARG A 26 25.46 36.51 28.58
C ARG A 26 25.23 35.72 27.29
N GLU A 27 26.05 35.96 26.26
CA GLU A 27 25.93 35.25 24.97
C GLU A 27 26.14 33.73 25.14
N ILE A 28 27.12 33.31 25.96
CA ILE A 28 27.33 31.89 26.30
C ILE A 28 26.10 31.30 26.99
N THR A 29 25.46 32.05 27.88
CA THR A 29 24.24 31.60 28.55
C THR A 29 23.10 31.41 27.55
N THR A 30 22.88 32.36 26.64
CA THR A 30 21.89 32.24 25.56
C THR A 30 22.17 31.02 24.68
N ILE A 31 23.41 30.84 24.21
CA ILE A 31 23.79 29.70 23.38
C ILE A 31 23.53 28.36 24.09
N ARG A 32 23.82 28.27 25.39
CA ARG A 32 23.50 27.06 26.17
C ARG A 32 22.00 26.77 26.16
N THR A 33 21.17 27.78 26.38
CA THR A 33 19.70 27.60 26.34
C THR A 33 19.20 27.18 24.96
N GLU A 34 19.76 27.72 23.88
CA GLU A 34 19.40 27.34 22.51
C GLU A 34 19.82 25.90 22.20
N ILE A 35 21.02 25.50 22.64
CA ILE A 35 21.51 24.12 22.49
C ILE A 35 20.57 23.13 23.19
N ASP A 36 20.10 23.45 24.40
CA ASP A 36 19.22 22.55 25.13
C ASP A 36 17.84 22.46 24.47
N LEU A 37 17.29 23.57 23.97
CA LEU A 37 16.06 23.55 23.15
C LEU A 37 16.23 22.73 21.86
N LEU A 38 17.38 22.82 21.20
CA LEU A 38 17.67 22.03 20.00
C LEU A 38 17.74 20.52 20.30
N LYS A 39 18.30 20.12 21.44
CA LYS A 39 18.33 18.71 21.88
C LYS A 39 16.91 18.19 22.14
N GLU A 40 16.06 18.98 22.80
CA GLU A 40 14.66 18.60 23.03
C GLU A 40 13.91 18.42 21.72
N ARG A 41 14.08 19.35 20.78
CA ARG A 41 13.49 19.25 19.44
C ARG A 41 13.99 18.04 18.66
N ALA A 42 15.29 17.73 18.74
CA ALA A 42 15.86 16.54 18.10
C ALA A 42 15.23 15.26 18.67
N THR A 43 15.15 15.15 20.00
CA THR A 43 14.51 14.01 20.67
C THR A 43 13.04 13.85 20.27
N SER A 44 12.29 14.95 20.19
CA SER A 44 10.89 14.93 19.73
C SER A 44 10.77 14.49 18.25
N ALA A 45 11.73 14.88 17.41
CA ALA A 45 11.74 14.49 16.00
C ALA A 45 12.03 13.00 15.84
N ASP A 46 12.95 12.44 16.64
CA ASP A 46 13.26 11.00 16.65
C ASP A 46 12.04 10.16 17.01
N VAL A 47 11.30 10.53 18.06
CA VAL A 47 10.05 9.84 18.45
C VAL A 47 8.99 9.91 17.34
N SER A 48 8.89 11.06 16.68
CA SER A 48 7.93 11.23 15.57
C SER A 48 8.32 10.37 14.36
N LEU A 49 9.62 10.27 14.05
CA LEU A 49 10.14 9.43 12.98
C LEU A 49 9.88 7.95 13.26
N GLU A 50 10.13 7.49 14.49
CA GLU A 50 9.86 6.11 14.90
C GLU A 50 8.36 5.77 14.76
N THR A 51 7.48 6.68 15.17
CA THR A 51 6.04 6.52 15.00
C THR A 51 5.67 6.39 13.52
N LEU A 52 6.19 7.27 12.67
CA LEU A 52 5.94 7.25 11.23
C LEU A 52 6.45 5.96 10.57
N MET A 53 7.62 5.46 10.99
CA MET A 53 8.16 4.19 10.50
C MET A 53 7.25 3.01 10.85
N ASN A 54 6.75 2.97 12.09
CA ASN A 54 5.81 1.93 12.52
C ASN A 54 4.51 1.98 11.72
N ASP A 55 3.96 3.17 11.48
CA ASP A 55 2.75 3.32 10.69
C ASP A 55 2.97 2.94 9.22
N ALA A 56 4.13 3.27 8.65
CA ALA A 56 4.50 2.83 7.30
C ALA A 56 4.57 1.29 7.19
N VAL A 57 5.06 0.60 8.23
CA VAL A 57 5.07 -0.87 8.27
C VAL A 57 3.65 -1.42 8.32
N LYS A 58 2.77 -0.90 9.19
CA LYS A 58 1.35 -1.30 9.26
C LYS A 58 0.64 -1.11 7.92
N LEU A 59 0.85 0.02 7.25
CA LEU A 59 0.27 0.30 5.94
C LEU A 59 0.75 -0.67 4.86
N ARG A 60 2.02 -1.08 4.88
CA ARG A 60 2.54 -2.09 3.95
C ARG A 60 1.85 -3.45 4.14
N VAL A 61 1.67 -3.88 5.39
CA VAL A 61 0.96 -5.13 5.71
C VAL A 61 -0.49 -5.07 5.23
N ALA A 62 -1.22 -4.00 5.60
CA ALA A 62 -2.61 -3.82 5.19
C ALA A 62 -2.77 -3.77 3.66
N LEU A 63 -1.83 -3.15 2.93
CA LEU A 63 -1.83 -3.14 1.47
C LEU A 63 -1.59 -4.55 0.89
N GLY A 64 -0.73 -5.35 1.51
CA GLY A 64 -0.52 -6.76 1.15
C GLY A 64 -1.81 -7.58 1.29
N GLU A 65 -2.47 -7.49 2.43
CA GLU A 65 -3.75 -8.15 2.69
C GLU A 65 -4.84 -7.70 1.70
N LEU A 66 -4.93 -6.41 1.41
CA LEU A 66 -5.90 -5.88 0.44
C LEU A 66 -5.65 -6.43 -0.97
N ARG A 67 -4.39 -6.59 -1.38
CA ARG A 67 -4.04 -7.17 -2.69
C ARG A 67 -4.44 -8.64 -2.78
N SER A 68 -4.16 -9.42 -1.73
CA SER A 68 -4.57 -10.83 -1.64
C SER A 68 -6.10 -10.96 -1.70
N ASN A 69 -6.82 -10.21 -0.87
CA ASN A 69 -8.29 -10.19 -0.87
C ASN A 69 -8.87 -9.82 -2.25
N ALA A 70 -8.30 -8.79 -2.90
CA ALA A 70 -8.73 -8.38 -4.23
C ALA A 70 -8.44 -9.46 -5.30
N ALA A 71 -7.37 -10.22 -5.17
CA ALA A 71 -7.09 -11.34 -6.06
C ALA A 71 -8.10 -12.48 -5.86
N GLN A 72 -8.41 -12.83 -4.61
CA GLN A 72 -9.40 -13.86 -4.29
C GLN A 72 -10.81 -13.48 -4.77
N ILE A 73 -11.23 -12.22 -4.62
CA ILE A 73 -12.52 -11.74 -5.16
C ILE A 73 -12.58 -11.91 -6.68
N ARG A 74 -11.48 -11.62 -7.40
CA ARG A 74 -11.44 -11.80 -8.85
C ARG A 74 -11.54 -13.28 -9.25
N ALA A 75 -10.89 -14.17 -8.50
CA ALA A 75 -10.98 -15.61 -8.73
C ALA A 75 -12.40 -16.13 -8.48
N ASN A 76 -13.01 -15.78 -7.35
CA ASN A 76 -14.40 -16.12 -7.05
C ASN A 76 -15.36 -15.62 -8.14
N ALA A 77 -15.18 -14.39 -8.62
CA ALA A 77 -16.00 -13.83 -9.69
C ALA A 77 -15.76 -14.53 -11.04
N ALA A 78 -14.58 -15.08 -11.29
CA ALA A 78 -14.32 -15.88 -12.49
C ALA A 78 -14.98 -17.26 -12.37
N GLN A 79 -14.93 -17.89 -11.19
CA GLN A 79 -15.61 -19.16 -10.94
C GLN A 79 -17.13 -19.02 -11.11
N LEU A 80 -17.74 -17.98 -10.55
CA LEU A 80 -19.18 -17.72 -10.74
C LEU A 80 -19.58 -17.58 -12.22
N ARG A 81 -18.69 -17.06 -13.08
CA ARG A 81 -18.94 -16.99 -14.53
C ARG A 81 -18.84 -18.35 -15.19
N ALA A 82 -17.90 -19.20 -14.76
CA ALA A 82 -17.78 -20.57 -15.23
C ALA A 82 -18.99 -21.40 -14.81
N ASP A 83 -19.44 -21.29 -13.56
CA ASP A 83 -20.64 -21.97 -13.08
C ASP A 83 -21.89 -21.54 -13.87
N ALA A 84 -22.05 -20.23 -14.11
CA ALA A 84 -23.13 -19.71 -14.94
C ALA A 84 -23.03 -20.16 -16.40
N ALA A 85 -21.83 -20.41 -16.90
CA ALA A 85 -21.63 -20.97 -18.22
C ALA A 85 -22.06 -22.42 -18.29
N GLN A 86 -21.69 -23.22 -17.29
CA GLN A 86 -22.08 -24.63 -17.19
C GLN A 86 -23.60 -24.77 -17.08
N LEU A 87 -24.28 -23.92 -16.31
CA LEU A 87 -25.75 -23.92 -16.24
C LEU A 87 -26.41 -23.72 -17.62
N LYS A 88 -25.81 -22.91 -18.50
CA LYS A 88 -26.32 -22.74 -19.87
C LYS A 88 -26.09 -23.97 -20.73
N VAL A 89 -24.99 -24.69 -20.50
CA VAL A 89 -24.76 -25.99 -21.16
C VAL A 89 -25.84 -26.97 -20.74
N ASP A 90 -26.10 -27.08 -19.44
CA ASP A 90 -27.10 -28.01 -18.91
C ASP A 90 -28.49 -27.73 -19.52
N GLU A 91 -28.86 -26.45 -19.66
CA GLU A 91 -30.08 -26.03 -20.36
C GLU A 91 -30.07 -26.45 -21.85
N LYS A 92 -28.98 -26.21 -22.56
CA LYS A 92 -28.83 -26.58 -23.98
C LYS A 92 -28.86 -28.09 -24.20
N GLN A 93 -28.22 -28.85 -23.32
CA GLN A 93 -28.23 -30.30 -23.36
C GLN A 93 -29.63 -30.84 -23.12
N GLN A 94 -30.37 -30.28 -22.16
CA GLN A 94 -31.76 -30.66 -21.94
C GLN A 94 -32.64 -30.40 -23.18
N VAL A 95 -32.43 -29.28 -23.88
CA VAL A 95 -33.13 -28.98 -25.14
C VAL A 95 -32.76 -29.99 -26.22
N ALA A 96 -31.48 -30.34 -26.36
CA ALA A 96 -31.02 -31.33 -27.33
C ALA A 96 -31.62 -32.72 -27.04
N ASP A 97 -31.62 -33.15 -25.78
CA ASP A 97 -32.19 -34.44 -25.35
C ASP A 97 -33.71 -34.48 -25.65
N GLN A 98 -34.41 -33.38 -25.39
CA GLN A 98 -35.84 -33.26 -25.72
C GLN A 98 -36.10 -33.31 -27.22
N ALA A 99 -35.23 -32.69 -28.04
CA ALA A 99 -35.35 -32.73 -29.50
C ALA A 99 -35.13 -34.15 -30.05
N VAL A 100 -34.14 -34.88 -29.52
CA VAL A 100 -33.92 -36.30 -29.84
C VAL A 100 -35.15 -37.14 -29.48
N ALA A 101 -35.72 -36.90 -28.29
CA ALA A 101 -36.90 -37.64 -27.82
C ALA A 101 -38.14 -37.39 -28.69
N ASN A 102 -38.32 -36.16 -29.20
CA ASN A 102 -39.50 -35.77 -29.98
C ASN A 102 -39.38 -36.10 -31.48
N GLU A 103 -38.21 -35.90 -32.08
CA GLU A 103 -38.00 -35.94 -33.54
C GLU A 103 -37.07 -37.06 -34.01
N GLY A 104 -36.52 -37.86 -33.09
CA GLY A 104 -35.49 -38.85 -33.38
C GLY A 104 -34.21 -38.19 -33.92
N THR A 105 -33.49 -38.86 -34.82
CA THR A 105 -32.24 -38.35 -35.43
C THR A 105 -32.50 -37.42 -36.62
N SER A 106 -33.47 -36.53 -36.49
CA SER A 106 -33.79 -35.50 -37.50
C SER A 106 -32.70 -34.41 -37.54
N GLN A 107 -32.68 -33.61 -38.61
CA GLN A 107 -31.69 -32.53 -38.77
C GLN A 107 -31.73 -31.53 -37.61
N SER A 108 -32.92 -31.11 -37.19
CA SER A 108 -33.17 -30.24 -36.03
C SER A 108 -32.58 -30.80 -34.72
N SER A 109 -32.70 -32.11 -34.48
CA SER A 109 -32.06 -32.77 -33.33
C SER A 109 -30.53 -32.74 -33.41
N ARG A 110 -29.94 -32.91 -34.60
CA ARG A 110 -28.48 -32.78 -34.80
C ARG A 110 -28.01 -31.35 -34.55
N ASP A 111 -28.76 -30.36 -35.03
CA ASP A 111 -28.44 -28.95 -34.85
C ASP A 111 -28.46 -28.57 -33.35
N ALA A 112 -29.46 -29.05 -32.59
CA ALA A 112 -29.52 -28.86 -31.14
C ALA A 112 -28.34 -29.52 -30.40
N GLN A 113 -27.90 -30.70 -30.84
CA GLN A 113 -26.70 -31.37 -30.28
C GLN A 113 -25.42 -30.58 -30.58
N VAL A 114 -25.30 -30.00 -31.77
CA VAL A 114 -24.15 -29.15 -32.13
C VAL A 114 -24.12 -27.90 -31.25
N GLU A 115 -25.26 -27.21 -31.06
CA GLU A 115 -25.33 -26.06 -30.16
C GLU A 115 -24.96 -26.39 -28.71
N ALA A 116 -25.37 -27.56 -28.21
CA ALA A 116 -25.00 -28.03 -26.88
C ALA A 116 -23.49 -28.29 -26.76
N SER A 117 -22.88 -28.89 -27.80
CA SER A 117 -21.43 -29.09 -27.85
C SER A 117 -20.66 -27.77 -27.88
N GLU A 118 -21.10 -26.79 -28.69
CA GLU A 118 -20.48 -25.47 -28.75
C GLU A 118 -20.61 -24.71 -27.42
N ALA A 119 -21.76 -24.84 -26.75
CA ALA A 119 -21.94 -24.30 -25.41
C ALA A 119 -20.97 -24.94 -24.40
N GLN A 120 -20.74 -26.26 -24.49
CA GLN A 120 -19.78 -26.96 -23.63
C GLN A 120 -18.35 -26.46 -23.85
N ASP A 121 -17.94 -26.28 -25.11
CA ASP A 121 -16.61 -25.73 -25.43
C ASP A 121 -16.43 -24.32 -24.86
N TRP A 122 -17.49 -23.50 -24.89
CA TRP A 122 -17.46 -22.18 -24.28
C TRP A 122 -17.38 -22.24 -22.74
N ALA A 123 -18.11 -23.15 -22.10
CA ALA A 123 -18.05 -23.35 -20.65
C ALA A 123 -16.65 -23.81 -20.20
N ASN A 124 -16.04 -24.74 -20.94
CA ASN A 124 -14.66 -25.19 -20.69
C ASN A 124 -13.68 -24.00 -20.76
N GLN A 125 -13.84 -23.10 -21.73
CA GLN A 125 -13.01 -21.88 -21.80
C GLN A 125 -13.23 -20.92 -20.63
N GLN A 126 -14.44 -20.85 -20.06
CA GLN A 126 -14.68 -20.05 -18.85
C GLN A 126 -14.04 -20.70 -17.62
N GLN A 127 -14.10 -22.02 -17.50
CA GLN A 127 -13.46 -22.75 -16.41
C GLN A 127 -11.93 -22.58 -16.45
N ASP A 128 -11.31 -22.70 -17.62
CA ASP A 128 -9.88 -22.43 -17.79
C ASP A 128 -9.47 -21.02 -17.34
N ARG A 129 -10.36 -20.03 -17.54
CA ARG A 129 -10.13 -18.65 -17.09
C ARG A 129 -10.29 -18.52 -15.58
N ALA A 130 -11.25 -19.24 -14.99
CA ALA A 130 -11.44 -19.30 -13.55
C ALA A 130 -10.23 -19.93 -12.86
N ASP A 131 -9.74 -21.07 -13.37
CA ASP A 131 -8.57 -21.76 -12.85
C ASP A 131 -7.32 -20.88 -12.89
N LYS A 132 -7.09 -20.18 -14.02
CA LYS A 132 -6.00 -19.20 -14.14
C LYS A 132 -6.15 -18.03 -13.17
N ALA A 133 -7.38 -17.59 -12.89
CA ALA A 133 -7.62 -16.53 -11.93
C ALA A 133 -7.34 -17.01 -10.49
N GLN A 134 -7.71 -18.24 -10.16
CA GLN A 134 -7.42 -18.85 -8.85
C GLN A 134 -5.92 -19.06 -8.66
N GLN A 135 -5.21 -19.62 -9.65
CA GLN A 135 -3.74 -19.74 -9.59
C GLN A 135 -3.06 -18.39 -9.35
N ARG A 136 -3.55 -17.32 -9.97
CA ARG A 136 -3.04 -15.98 -9.72
C ARG A 136 -3.33 -15.51 -8.30
N ALA A 137 -4.51 -15.79 -7.75
CA ALA A 137 -4.87 -15.45 -6.38
C ALA A 137 -4.03 -16.20 -5.34
N ASP A 138 -3.76 -17.48 -5.59
CA ASP A 138 -2.91 -18.32 -4.74
C ASP A 138 -1.47 -17.78 -4.70
N ASN A 139 -0.97 -17.25 -5.82
CA ASN A 139 0.36 -16.62 -5.88
C ASN A 139 0.47 -15.27 -5.14
N PHE A 140 -0.64 -14.71 -4.62
CA PHE A 140 -0.63 -13.52 -3.77
C PHE A 140 -0.56 -13.85 -2.26
N HIS A 141 -0.60 -15.14 -1.89
CA HIS A 141 -0.32 -15.63 -0.53
C HIS A 141 1.16 -16.00 -0.38
#